data_AF-A0A7T8GPG3-F1
#
_entry.id   AF-A0A7T8GPG3-F1
#
_cell.length_a   1.000
_cell.length_b   1.000
_cell.length_c   1.000
_cell.angle_alpha   90.00
_cell.angle_beta   90.00
_cell.angle_gamma   90.00
#
_symmetry.space_group_name_H-M   'P 1'
#
loop_
_entity.id
_entity.type
_entity.pdbx_description
1 polymer ?
#
loop_
_entity_poly.entity_id
_entity_poly.type
_entity_poly.pdbx_seq_one_letter_code
_entity_poly.pdbx_strand_id
1 'polypeptide(L)'
;MFSELERRTAIIVALRCGCAPKEIIDFLNFPKATVYSIAKSFKESEDIEKKNSDEVPIIGRTKFPARVHVLEVMSSEGDIMPPHFFAKGQNVNKEVYLDVMQTVVKPWMTQIAAGRPYLYQQDGAPAHTSNLVQNWCLENLN
;
A
#
# COMPACT_ATOMS: atom_id res chain seq x y z
N MET A 1 21.52 -12.33 26.08
CA MET A 1 20.87 -11.34 26.97
C MET A 1 20.39 -10.21 26.08
N PHE A 2 19.10 -9.89 26.05
CA PHE A 2 18.61 -8.76 25.23
C PHE A 2 19.28 -7.47 25.69
N SER A 3 19.80 -6.71 24.73
CA SER A 3 20.28 -5.35 24.92
C SER A 3 19.14 -4.45 25.41
N GLU A 4 19.48 -3.31 26.03
CA GLU A 4 18.46 -2.37 26.50
C GLU A 4 17.57 -1.88 25.33
N LEU A 5 18.16 -1.63 24.16
CA LEU A 5 17.43 -1.18 22.98
C LEU A 5 16.41 -2.23 22.51
N GLU A 6 16.80 -3.50 22.43
CA GLU A 6 15.89 -4.58 22.02
C GLU A 6 14.72 -4.74 23.01
N ARG A 7 14.97 -4.61 24.32
CA ARG A 7 13.91 -4.65 25.34
C ARG A 7 12.93 -3.49 25.17
N ARG A 8 13.44 -2.28 24.95
CA ARG A 8 12.60 -1.09 24.72
C ARG A 8 11.74 -1.25 23.47
N THR A 9 12.35 -1.70 22.37
CA THR A 9 11.65 -1.95 21.11
C THR A 9 10.55 -2.99 21.27
N ALA A 10 10.83 -4.12 21.89
CA ALA A 10 9.84 -5.18 22.10
C ALA A 10 8.65 -4.71 22.95
N ILE A 11 8.89 -3.92 24.01
CA ILE A 11 7.83 -3.36 24.85
C ILE A 11 6.97 -2.35 24.06
N ILE A 12 7.58 -1.46 23.29
CA ILE A 12 6.86 -0.48 22.46
C ILE A 12 6.00 -1.18 21.41
N VAL A 13 6.53 -2.22 20.76
CA VAL A 13 5.78 -3.00 19.76
C VAL A 13 4.57 -3.69 20.41
N ALA A 14 4.74 -4.30 21.58
CA ALA A 14 3.63 -4.95 22.28
C ALA A 14 2.54 -3.96 22.72
N LEU A 15 2.92 -2.76 23.19
CA LEU A 15 1.97 -1.69 23.52
C LEU A 15 1.18 -1.22 22.28
N ARG A 16 1.84 -1.08 21.12
CA ARG A 16 1.18 -0.75 19.85
C ARG A 16 0.20 -1.84 19.39
N CYS A 17 0.47 -3.09 19.73
CA CYS A 17 -0.46 -4.21 19.50
C CYS A 17 -1.62 -4.26 20.51
N GLY A 18 -1.68 -3.33 21.46
CA GLY A 18 -2.74 -3.24 22.46
C GLY A 18 -2.56 -4.15 23.68
N CYS A 19 -1.39 -4.78 23.85
CA CYS A 19 -1.12 -5.62 25.02
C CYS A 19 -1.01 -4.78 26.30
N ALA A 20 -1.61 -5.25 27.39
CA ALA A 20 -1.50 -4.61 28.69
C ALA A 20 -0.08 -4.79 29.28
N PRO A 21 0.46 -3.83 30.05
CA PRO A 21 1.77 -3.94 30.68
C PRO A 21 1.96 -5.23 31.51
N LYS A 22 0.89 -5.75 32.12
CA LYS A 22 0.91 -7.02 32.86
C LYS A 22 1.19 -8.21 31.93
N GLU A 23 0.51 -8.28 30.79
CA GLU A 23 0.68 -9.34 29.79
C GLU A 23 2.10 -9.30 29.19
N ILE A 24 2.65 -8.10 28.99
CA ILE A 24 4.03 -7.91 28.51
C ILE A 24 5.05 -8.45 29.53
N ILE A 25 4.83 -8.21 30.82
CA ILE A 25 5.69 -8.75 31.89
C ILE A 25 5.63 -10.27 31.89
N ASP A 26 4.43 -10.84 31.82
CA ASP A 26 4.22 -12.29 31.87
C ASP A 26 4.81 -12.99 30.63
N PHE A 27 4.68 -12.37 29.45
CA PHE A 27 5.11 -12.96 28.17
C PHE A 27 6.62 -12.79 27.89
N LEU A 28 7.17 -11.60 28.12
CA LEU A 28 8.58 -11.29 27.82
C LEU A 28 9.51 -11.48 29.02
N ASN A 29 8.95 -11.70 30.21
CA ASN A 29 9.68 -11.83 31.47
C ASN A 29 10.66 -10.67 31.72
N PHE A 30 10.26 -9.45 31.32
CA PHE A 30 11.06 -8.25 31.50
C PHE A 30 10.81 -7.59 32.88
N PRO A 31 11.79 -6.85 33.42
CA PRO A 31 11.63 -6.21 34.72
C PRO A 31 10.42 -5.29 34.76
N LYS A 32 9.57 -5.46 35.77
CA LYS A 32 8.35 -4.65 35.99
C LYS A 32 8.62 -3.15 35.89
N ALA A 33 9.69 -2.68 36.53
CA ALA A 33 10.08 -1.27 36.51
C ALA A 33 10.32 -0.73 35.09
N THR A 34 10.95 -1.53 34.22
CA THR A 34 11.23 -1.18 32.83
C THR A 34 9.96 -1.14 31.97
N VAL A 35 9.06 -2.12 32.14
CA VAL A 35 7.82 -2.17 31.37
C VAL A 35 6.93 -0.97 31.72
N TYR A 36 6.75 -0.68 33.00
CA TYR A 36 5.90 0.43 33.43
C TYR A 36 6.48 1.81 33.12
N SER A 37 7.81 2.00 33.17
CA SER A 37 8.41 3.29 32.79
C SER A 37 8.23 3.60 31.31
N ILE A 38 8.38 2.59 30.45
CA ILE A 38 8.18 2.73 29.00
C ILE A 38 6.70 2.91 28.67
N ALA A 39 5.81 2.14 29.29
CA ALA A 39 4.37 2.29 29.10
C ALA A 39 3.87 3.69 29.48
N LYS A 40 4.44 4.29 30.53
CA LYS A 40 4.15 5.67 30.92
C LYS A 40 4.57 6.66 29.82
N SER A 41 5.82 6.60 29.36
CA SER A 41 6.31 7.50 28.30
C SER A 41 5.57 7.30 26.98
N PHE A 42 5.16 6.07 26.66
CA PHE A 42 4.33 5.78 25.50
C PHE A 42 2.97 6.48 25.58
N LYS A 43 2.28 6.36 26.71
CA LYS A 43 0.99 7.02 26.92
C LYS A 43 1.09 8.55 26.87
N GLU A 44 2.13 9.12 27.47
CA GLU A 44 2.41 10.56 27.40
C GLU A 44 2.59 11.02 25.95
N SER A 45 3.28 10.23 25.11
CA SER A 45 3.43 10.56 23.69
C SER A 45 2.11 10.47 22.91
N GLU A 46 1.24 9.49 23.21
CA GLU A 46 -0.08 9.38 22.58
C GLU A 46 -1.00 10.54 22.97
N ASP A 47 -0.95 10.99 24.23
CA ASP A 47 -1.75 12.11 24.72
C ASP A 47 -1.30 13.44 24.07
N ILE A 48 0.01 13.62 23.85
CA ILE A 48 0.56 14.76 23.10
C ILE A 48 0.11 14.73 21.63
N GLU A 49 0.15 13.56 20.98
CA GLU A 49 -0.27 13.41 19.59
C GLU A 49 -1.77 13.73 19.41
N LYS A 50 -2.62 13.25 20.32
CA LYS A 50 -4.05 13.58 20.33
C LYS A 50 -4.29 15.08 20.50
N LYS A 51 -3.60 15.73 21.44
CA LYS A 51 -3.74 17.16 21.65
C LYS A 51 -3.35 17.98 20.41
N ASN A 52 -2.27 17.59 19.73
CA ASN A 52 -1.86 18.24 18.48
C ASN A 52 -2.86 18.01 17.35
N SER A 53 -3.51 16.84 17.29
CA SER A 53 -4.58 16.56 16.33
C SER A 53 -5.81 17.45 16.53
N ASP A 54 -6.14 17.79 17.76
CA ASP A 54 -7.28 18.66 18.08
C ASP A 54 -7.00 20.15 17.77
N GLU A 55 -5.73 20.58 17.79
CA GLU A 55 -5.29 21.95 17.52
C GLU A 55 -5.09 22.27 16.03
N VAL A 56 -5.04 21.25 15.15
CA VAL A 56 -4.95 21.45 13.70
C VAL A 56 -6.36 21.72 13.13
N PRO A 57 -6.62 22.87 12.49
CA PRO A 57 -7.90 23.12 11.85
C PRO A 57 -8.18 22.02 10.83
N ILE A 58 -9.33 21.35 10.96
CA ILE A 58 -9.80 20.42 9.94
C ILE A 58 -10.10 21.26 8.69
N ILE A 59 -9.12 21.33 7.78
CA ILE A 59 -9.32 21.90 6.45
C ILE A 59 -10.45 21.10 5.82
N GLY A 60 -11.57 21.77 5.49
CA GLY A 60 -12.74 21.13 4.93
C GLY A 60 -12.35 20.28 3.73
N ARG A 61 -12.36 18.95 3.90
CA ARG A 61 -12.25 18.02 2.78
C ARG A 61 -13.37 18.39 1.81
N THR A 62 -13.01 18.83 0.60
CA THR A 62 -13.95 18.80 -0.51
C THR A 62 -14.48 17.37 -0.58
N LYS A 63 -15.79 17.18 -0.37
CA LYS A 63 -16.41 15.83 -0.27
C LYS A 63 -16.12 14.95 -1.49
N PHE A 64 -15.72 15.55 -2.62
CA PHE A 64 -15.31 14.89 -3.85
C PHE A 64 -14.11 15.63 -4.46
N PRO A 65 -12.86 15.31 -4.06
CA PRO A 65 -11.70 15.84 -4.79
C PRO A 65 -11.78 15.35 -6.24
N ALA A 66 -11.31 16.17 -7.19
CA ALA A 66 -11.14 15.70 -8.56
C ALA A 66 -10.21 14.48 -8.54
N ARG A 67 -10.69 13.34 -9.04
CA ARG A 67 -9.93 12.10 -9.15
C ARG A 67 -9.45 11.93 -10.58
N VAL A 68 -8.20 11.52 -10.70
CA VAL A 68 -7.61 11.06 -11.96
C VAL A 68 -7.24 9.61 -11.76
N HIS A 69 -7.61 8.76 -12.71
CA HIS A 69 -7.12 7.39 -12.74
C HIS A 69 -5.84 7.37 -13.58
N VAL A 70 -4.86 6.60 -13.13
CA VAL A 70 -3.57 6.45 -13.79
C VAL A 70 -3.27 4.96 -13.88
N LEU A 71 -2.79 4.52 -15.03
CA LEU A 71 -2.25 3.17 -15.24
C LEU A 71 -0.73 3.26 -15.43
N GLU A 72 -0.02 2.43 -14.68
CA GLU A 72 1.43 2.28 -14.77
C GLU A 72 1.77 0.80 -14.94
N VAL A 73 2.81 0.52 -15.71
CA VAL A 73 3.34 -0.83 -15.93
C VAL A 73 4.85 -0.76 -15.73
N MET A 74 5.40 -1.71 -14.98
CA MET A 74 6.83 -1.76 -14.66
C MET A 74 7.40 -3.15 -14.93
N SER A 75 8.66 -3.22 -15.35
CA SER A 75 9.41 -4.47 -15.51
C SER A 75 10.28 -4.77 -14.27
N SER A 76 10.69 -6.02 -14.09
CA SER A 76 11.67 -6.39 -13.05
C SER A 76 13.06 -5.78 -13.26
N GLU A 77 13.36 -5.37 -14.49
CA GLU A 77 14.61 -4.70 -14.86
C GLU A 77 14.60 -3.19 -14.55
N GLY A 78 13.47 -2.67 -14.05
CA GLY A 78 13.30 -1.27 -13.71
C GLY A 78 12.80 -0.39 -14.86
N ASP A 79 12.34 -0.97 -15.98
CA ASP A 79 11.68 -0.21 -17.03
C ASP A 79 10.30 0.24 -16.55
N ILE A 80 9.96 1.50 -16.79
CA ILE A 80 8.69 2.09 -16.37
C ILE A 80 7.97 2.65 -17.59
N MET A 81 6.73 2.22 -17.80
CA MET A 81 5.87 2.78 -18.84
C MET A 81 5.51 4.23 -18.45
N PRO A 82 5.62 5.20 -19.37
CA PRO A 82 5.07 6.54 -19.14
C PRO A 82 3.63 6.43 -18.63
N PRO A 83 3.28 7.04 -17.47
CA PRO A 83 1.99 6.85 -16.86
C PRO A 83 0.84 7.23 -17.81
N HIS A 84 -0.12 6.33 -17.99
CA HIS A 84 -1.29 6.60 -18.81
C HIS A 84 -2.38 7.24 -17.95
N PHE A 85 -2.71 8.50 -18.28
CA PHE A 85 -3.75 9.25 -17.59
C PHE A 85 -5.10 9.05 -18.28
N PHE A 86 -6.08 8.53 -17.55
CA PHE A 86 -7.46 8.50 -18.03
C PHE A 86 -8.10 9.89 -17.92
N ALA A 87 -9.06 10.18 -18.79
CA ALA A 87 -9.77 11.45 -18.75
C ALA A 87 -10.50 11.63 -17.41
N LYS A 88 -10.61 12.88 -16.94
CA LYS A 88 -11.26 13.19 -15.66
C LYS A 88 -12.69 12.64 -15.63
N GLY A 89 -12.99 11.80 -14.64
CA GLY A 89 -14.30 11.18 -14.47
C GLY A 89 -14.60 10.00 -15.41
N GLN A 90 -13.64 9.57 -16.24
CA GLN A 90 -13.78 8.39 -17.06
C GLN A 90 -13.84 7.14 -16.17
N ASN A 91 -14.92 6.39 -16.32
CA ASN A 91 -15.07 5.09 -15.66
C ASN A 91 -14.24 4.05 -16.44
N VAL A 92 -13.26 3.44 -15.77
CA VAL A 92 -12.43 2.38 -16.35
C VAL A 92 -13.20 1.06 -16.24
N ASN A 93 -14.09 0.84 -17.21
CA ASN A 93 -14.74 -0.45 -17.40
C ASN A 93 -13.84 -1.39 -18.22
N LYS A 94 -14.33 -2.60 -18.49
CA LYS A 94 -13.57 -3.61 -19.24
C LYS A 94 -13.24 -3.19 -20.67
N GLU A 95 -14.11 -2.44 -21.34
CA GLU A 95 -13.88 -1.97 -22.71
C GLU A 95 -12.80 -0.89 -22.76
N VAL A 96 -12.88 0.11 -21.88
CA VAL A 96 -11.85 1.16 -21.75
C VAL A 96 -10.51 0.56 -21.34
N TYR A 97 -10.53 -0.39 -20.40
CA TYR A 97 -9.31 -1.08 -19.99
C TYR A 97 -8.71 -1.86 -21.17
N LEU A 98 -9.51 -2.61 -21.91
CA LEU A 98 -9.04 -3.37 -23.08
C LEU A 98 -8.45 -2.46 -24.16
N ASP A 99 -9.09 -1.32 -24.44
CA ASP A 99 -8.60 -0.34 -25.41
C ASP A 99 -7.20 0.17 -25.02
N VAL A 100 -6.98 0.51 -23.76
CA VAL A 100 -5.66 0.92 -23.26
C VAL A 100 -4.66 -0.24 -23.27
N MET A 101 -5.10 -1.47 -22.97
CA MET A 101 -4.25 -2.65 -23.07
C MET A 101 -3.74 -2.86 -24.50
N GLN A 102 -4.60 -2.66 -25.51
CA GLN A 102 -4.28 -2.83 -26.93
C GLN A 102 -3.42 -1.70 -27.49
N THR A 103 -3.73 -0.45 -27.11
CA THR A 103 -3.15 0.74 -27.74
C THR A 103 -1.92 1.27 -27.03
N VAL A 104 -1.77 1.01 -25.73
CA VAL A 104 -0.70 1.55 -24.89
C VAL A 104 0.16 0.43 -24.32
N VAL A 105 -0.43 -0.47 -23.54
CA VAL A 105 0.32 -1.43 -22.72
C VAL A 105 1.03 -2.47 -23.57
N LYS A 106 0.32 -3.13 -24.50
CA LYS A 106 0.91 -4.18 -25.34
C LYS A 106 2.01 -3.66 -26.27
N PRO A 107 1.84 -2.54 -27.00
CA PRO A 107 2.92 -1.98 -27.81
C PRO A 107 4.15 -1.65 -26.97
N TRP A 108 3.97 -1.05 -25.80
CA TRP A 108 5.08 -0.74 -24.89
C TRP A 108 5.78 -1.99 -24.38
N MET A 109 5.03 -3.01 -23.93
CA MET A 109 5.61 -4.27 -23.47
C MET A 109 6.34 -5.00 -24.59
N THR A 110 5.81 -5.02 -25.82
CA THR A 110 6.49 -5.61 -26.98
C THR A 110 7.84 -4.95 -27.23
N GLN A 111 7.92 -3.62 -27.10
CA GLN A 111 9.17 -2.87 -27.25
C GLN A 111 10.17 -3.20 -26.15
N ILE A 112 9.75 -3.16 -24.87
CA ILE A 112 10.64 -3.34 -23.71
C ILE A 112 11.06 -4.80 -23.51
N ALA A 113 10.14 -5.74 -23.75
CA ALA A 113 10.48 -7.16 -23.73
C ALA A 113 11.50 -7.48 -24.83
N ALA A 114 11.43 -6.81 -25.99
CA ALA A 114 12.31 -7.06 -27.14
C ALA A 114 12.36 -8.57 -27.51
N GLY A 115 11.21 -9.23 -27.45
CA GLY A 115 11.07 -10.68 -27.71
C GLY A 115 11.41 -11.59 -26.52
N ARG A 116 11.81 -11.05 -25.37
CA ARG A 116 11.99 -11.85 -24.15
C ARG A 116 10.64 -12.33 -23.60
N PRO A 117 10.57 -13.55 -23.05
CA PRO A 117 9.38 -14.00 -22.34
C PRO A 117 9.19 -13.17 -21.07
N TYR A 118 7.93 -12.89 -20.73
CA TYR A 118 7.54 -12.19 -19.50
C TYR A 118 6.27 -12.81 -18.93
N LEU A 119 6.02 -12.57 -17.64
CA LEU A 119 4.76 -12.88 -16.99
C LEU A 119 4.04 -11.56 -16.68
N TYR A 120 2.78 -11.46 -17.09
CA TYR A 120 1.95 -10.31 -16.81
C TYR A 120 1.14 -10.52 -15.52
N GLN A 121 1.27 -9.61 -14.56
CA GLN A 121 0.56 -9.64 -13.29
C GLN A 121 -0.30 -8.38 -13.12
N GLN A 122 -1.55 -8.57 -12.66
CA GLN A 122 -2.50 -7.51 -12.33
C GLN A 122 -3.33 -7.93 -11.11
N ASP A 123 -4.08 -6.99 -10.51
CA ASP A 123 -4.99 -7.27 -9.40
C ASP A 123 -6.35 -7.83 -9.88
N GLY A 124 -7.22 -8.17 -8.92
CA GLY A 124 -8.52 -8.80 -9.16
C GLY A 124 -9.66 -7.84 -9.53
N ALA A 125 -9.39 -6.63 -10.02
CA ALA A 125 -10.44 -5.66 -10.30
C ALA A 125 -11.47 -6.19 -11.33
N PRO A 126 -12.76 -5.81 -11.26
CA PRO A 126 -13.79 -6.36 -12.14
C PRO A 126 -13.53 -6.15 -13.64
N ALA A 127 -12.90 -5.04 -14.03
CA ALA A 127 -12.51 -4.80 -15.42
C ALA A 127 -11.45 -5.81 -15.87
N HIS A 128 -10.46 -6.06 -15.01
CA HIS A 128 -9.31 -6.92 -15.26
C HIS A 128 -9.72 -8.40 -15.35
N THR A 129 -10.63 -8.84 -14.49
CA THR A 129 -11.09 -10.24 -14.42
C THR A 129 -12.24 -10.56 -15.38
N SER A 130 -12.68 -9.60 -16.19
CA SER A 130 -13.74 -9.84 -17.18
C SER A 130 -13.28 -10.84 -18.24
N ASN A 131 -14.18 -11.72 -18.69
CA ASN A 131 -13.88 -12.72 -19.74
C ASN A 131 -13.32 -12.07 -21.02
N LEU A 132 -13.82 -10.88 -21.37
CA LEU A 132 -13.35 -10.13 -22.53
C LEU A 132 -11.85 -9.82 -22.43
N VAL A 133 -11.42 -9.27 -21.29
CA VAL A 133 -10.03 -8.87 -21.05
C VAL A 133 -9.15 -10.10 -20.85
N GLN A 134 -9.61 -11.10 -20.08
CA GLN A 134 -8.85 -12.31 -19.81
C GLN A 134 -8.57 -13.12 -21.09
N ASN A 135 -9.56 -13.28 -21.97
CA ASN A 135 -9.37 -13.95 -23.26
C ASN A 135 -8.32 -13.21 -24.11
N TRP A 136 -8.43 -11.88 -24.18
CA TRP A 136 -7.44 -11.10 -24.92
C TRP A 136 -6.03 -11.21 -24.30
N CYS A 137 -5.91 -11.18 -22.97
CA CYS A 137 -4.62 -11.38 -22.30
C CYS A 137 -4.04 -12.76 -22.61
N LEU A 138 -4.85 -13.83 -22.61
CA LEU A 138 -4.39 -15.18 -22.93
C LEU A 138 -3.89 -15.30 -24.37
N GLU A 139 -4.49 -14.58 -25.31
CA GLU A 139 -4.12 -14.59 -26.73
C GLU A 139 -2.90 -13.71 -27.02
N ASN A 140 -2.68 -12.63 -26.25
CA ASN A 140 -1.72 -11.58 -26.60
C ASN A 140 -0.55 -11.43 -25.62
N LEU A 141 -0.65 -11.93 -24.38
CA LEU A 141 0.37 -11.72 -23.33
C LEU A 141 1.09 -13.01 -22.91
N ASN A 142 0.72 -14.14 -23.49
CA ASN A 142 1.40 -15.42 -23.32
C ASN A 142 2.55 -15.61 -24.31
#